data_AF-G2Y6R3-F1
#
_entry.id   AF-G2Y6R3-F1
#
_cell.length_a   1.000
_cell.length_b   1.000
_cell.length_c   1.000
_cell.angle_alpha   90.00
_cell.angle_beta   90.00
_cell.angle_gamma   90.00
#
_symmetry.space_group_name_H-M   'P 1'
#
loop_
_entity.id
_entity.type
_entity.pdbx_description
1 polymer ?
#
loop_
_entity_poly.entity_id
_entity_poly.type
_entity_poly.pdbx_seq_one_letter_code
_entity_poly.pdbx_strand_id
1 'polypeptide(L)'
;MEKNIGPQDLVKKGGGWSAVIHPFCAVLAGPHTGAEEKFLKAEINYEELGAVKVWIDASGHYKRPEILKLDIDRSPKWPDDEILAGGASLDLGSATG
;
A
#
# COMPACT_ATOMS: atom_id res chain seq x y z
N MET A 1 -14.03 8.79 -22.41
CA MET A 1 -13.04 9.46 -21.54
C MET A 1 -12.94 10.92 -21.94
N GLU A 2 -12.54 11.23 -23.17
CA GLU A 2 -12.53 12.61 -23.70
C GLU A 2 -13.86 13.37 -23.55
N LYS A 3 -15.00 12.70 -23.83
CA LYS A 3 -16.34 13.28 -23.63
C LYS A 3 -16.68 13.66 -22.17
N ASN A 4 -16.05 13.02 -21.18
CA ASN A 4 -16.39 13.19 -19.76
C ASN A 4 -15.36 14.06 -19.01
N ILE A 5 -14.08 14.01 -19.38
CA ILE A 5 -12.99 14.69 -18.68
C ILE A 5 -12.08 15.52 -19.61
N GLY A 6 -12.47 15.71 -20.88
CA GLY A 6 -11.68 16.40 -21.88
C GLY A 6 -10.49 15.57 -22.40
N PRO A 7 -9.73 16.10 -23.37
CA PRO A 7 -8.52 15.46 -23.87
C PRO A 7 -7.50 15.31 -22.72
N GLN A 8 -6.96 14.10 -22.54
CA GLN A 8 -6.01 13.79 -21.47
C GLN A 8 -4.82 12.97 -21.99
N ASP A 9 -3.62 13.44 -21.69
CA ASP A 9 -2.37 12.74 -22.01
C ASP A 9 -1.92 11.78 -20.91
N LEU A 10 -2.32 12.05 -19.66
CA LEU A 10 -1.84 11.34 -18.47
C LEU A 10 -2.81 10.24 -18.01
N VAL A 11 -4.12 10.43 -18.19
CA VAL A 11 -5.15 9.48 -17.76
C VAL A 11 -5.76 8.83 -19.00
N LYS A 12 -5.32 7.61 -19.29
CA LYS A 12 -5.75 6.84 -20.48
C LYS A 12 -6.79 5.79 -20.10
N LYS A 13 -7.42 5.17 -21.11
CA LYS A 13 -8.29 4.00 -20.91
C LYS A 13 -7.40 2.79 -20.63
N GLY A 14 -7.56 2.17 -19.47
CA GLY A 14 -6.49 1.34 -18.89
C GLY A 14 -5.37 2.22 -18.32
N GLY A 15 -4.45 1.65 -17.56
CA GLY A 15 -3.42 2.46 -16.86
C GLY A 15 -3.22 2.09 -15.39
N GLY A 16 -3.87 1.03 -14.92
CA GLY A 16 -3.37 0.31 -13.75
C GLY A 16 -1.95 -0.16 -14.02
N TRP A 17 -1.13 -0.14 -12.96
CA TRP A 17 0.23 -0.67 -12.95
C TRP A 17 0.35 -1.62 -11.76
N SER A 18 -0.49 -2.65 -11.74
CA SER A 18 -0.52 -3.59 -10.63
C SER A 18 0.72 -4.47 -10.70
N ALA A 19 1.45 -4.59 -9.59
CA ALA A 19 2.65 -5.41 -9.47
C ALA A 19 2.84 -5.88 -8.03
N VAL A 20 3.56 -6.98 -7.85
CA VAL A 20 4.10 -7.40 -6.55
C VAL A 20 5.60 -7.21 -6.60
N ILE A 21 6.14 -6.45 -5.65
CA ILE A 21 7.55 -6.05 -5.64
C ILE A 21 8.20 -6.59 -4.36
N HIS A 22 9.30 -7.32 -4.53
CA HIS A 22 10.16 -7.77 -3.46
C HIS A 22 10.78 -6.56 -2.74
N PRO A 23 10.98 -6.60 -1.41
CA PRO A 23 11.59 -5.50 -0.65
C PRO A 23 12.99 -5.06 -1.15
N PHE A 24 13.68 -5.90 -1.91
CA PHE A 24 14.93 -5.58 -2.61
C PHE A 24 14.72 -5.19 -4.08
N CYS A 25 13.57 -4.56 -4.38
CA CYS A 25 13.19 -3.97 -5.67
C CYS A 25 13.04 -4.94 -6.87
N ALA A 26 13.07 -6.25 -6.65
CA ALA A 26 12.76 -7.21 -7.72
C ALA A 26 11.24 -7.28 -7.96
N VAL A 27 10.80 -7.36 -9.21
CA VAL A 27 9.38 -7.53 -9.55
C VAL A 27 9.05 -9.03 -9.51
N LEU A 28 8.15 -9.44 -8.60
CA LEU A 28 7.72 -10.83 -8.43
C LEU A 28 6.50 -11.17 -9.31
N ALA A 29 5.63 -10.20 -9.54
CA ALA A 29 4.51 -10.32 -10.48
C ALA A 29 4.20 -8.96 -11.12
N GLY A 30 3.77 -8.96 -12.38
CA GLY A 30 3.47 -7.74 -13.13
C GLY A 30 4.73 -7.07 -13.72
N PRO A 31 4.68 -5.76 -14.01
CA PRO A 31 3.49 -4.90 -13.94
C PRO A 31 2.48 -5.24 -15.03
N HIS A 32 1.21 -5.41 -14.65
CA HIS A 32 0.14 -5.50 -15.64
C HIS A 32 -0.27 -4.11 -16.08
N THR A 33 -0.34 -3.89 -17.39
CA THR A 33 -0.70 -2.62 -18.02
C THR A 33 -1.69 -2.87 -19.16
N GLY A 34 -2.34 -1.81 -19.64
CA GLY A 34 -3.35 -1.88 -20.68
C GLY A 34 -4.77 -1.88 -20.12
N ALA A 35 -5.73 -2.25 -20.97
CA ALA A 35 -7.17 -2.17 -20.68
C ALA A 35 -7.78 -3.49 -20.20
N GLU A 36 -7.02 -4.57 -20.18
CA GLU A 36 -7.49 -5.89 -19.78
C GLU A 36 -7.41 -6.08 -18.27
N GLU A 37 -8.31 -6.86 -17.70
CA GLU A 37 -8.24 -7.25 -16.29
C GLU A 37 -7.47 -8.57 -16.16
N LYS A 38 -6.55 -8.63 -15.21
CA LYS A 38 -5.71 -9.82 -15.00
C LYS A 38 -5.41 -10.03 -13.52
N PHE A 39 -5.46 -11.29 -13.10
CA PHE A 39 -4.99 -11.69 -11.77
C PHE A 39 -3.46 -11.85 -11.78
N LEU A 40 -2.79 -11.18 -10.85
CA LEU A 40 -1.34 -11.31 -10.63
C LEU A 40 -1.10 -12.12 -9.37
N LYS A 41 -0.18 -13.09 -9.44
CA LYS A 41 0.18 -13.97 -8.34
C LYS A 41 1.69 -14.06 -8.25
N ALA A 42 2.20 -13.97 -7.03
CA ALA A 42 3.60 -14.20 -6.68
C ALA A 42 3.66 -15.09 -5.43
N GLU A 43 4.77 -15.80 -5.28
CA GLU A 43 5.15 -16.46 -4.02
C GLU A 43 6.05 -15.52 -3.22
N ILE A 44 5.86 -15.51 -1.90
CA ILE A 44 6.60 -14.64 -0.99
C ILE A 44 7.36 -15.51 0.00
N ASN A 45 8.67 -15.33 0.06
CA ASN A 45 9.53 -15.97 1.03
C ASN A 45 9.90 -14.99 2.16
N TYR A 46 9.41 -15.24 3.37
CA TYR A 46 9.70 -14.40 4.53
C TYR A 46 11.14 -14.55 5.06
N GLU A 47 11.83 -15.64 4.70
CA GLU A 47 13.21 -15.87 5.12
C GLU A 47 14.18 -14.85 4.52
N GLU A 48 13.82 -14.24 3.38
CA GLU A 48 14.63 -13.24 2.68
C GLU A 48 14.66 -11.87 3.39
N LEU A 49 13.70 -11.60 4.28
CA LEU A 49 13.59 -10.31 4.98
C LEU A 49 14.81 -9.99 5.84
N GLY A 50 15.42 -11.00 6.45
CA GLY A 50 16.62 -10.83 7.25
C GLY A 50 17.78 -10.24 6.44
N ALA A 51 18.05 -10.82 5.27
CA ALA A 51 19.09 -10.34 4.36
C ALA A 51 18.79 -8.92 3.85
N VAL A 52 17.52 -8.60 3.53
CA VAL A 52 17.14 -7.25 3.12
C VAL A 52 17.40 -6.23 4.22
N LYS A 53 17.09 -6.56 5.48
CA LYS A 53 17.30 -5.65 6.61
C LYS A 53 18.77 -5.38 6.92
N VAL A 54 19.69 -6.25 6.54
CA VAL A 54 21.14 -5.96 6.61
C VAL A 54 21.51 -4.79 5.70
N TRP A 55 20.91 -4.72 4.52
CA TRP A 55 21.17 -3.65 3.55
C TRP A 55 20.30 -2.41 3.78
N ILE A 56 19.05 -2.59 4.24
CA ILE A 56 18.03 -1.55 4.33
C ILE A 56 17.47 -1.45 5.76
N ASP A 57 18.12 -0.63 6.60
CA ASP A 57 17.73 -0.42 8.00
C ASP A 57 17.38 1.02 8.38
N ALA A 58 16.38 1.59 7.70
CA ALA A 58 15.99 3.00 7.88
C ALA A 58 15.56 3.37 9.31
N SER A 59 14.89 2.47 10.03
CA SER A 59 14.41 2.72 11.41
C SER A 59 15.41 2.32 12.51
N GLY A 60 16.53 1.68 12.15
CA GLY A 60 17.54 1.16 13.07
C GLY A 60 18.87 1.90 12.99
N HIS A 61 19.91 1.33 12.37
CA HIS A 61 21.24 1.95 12.36
C HIS A 61 21.30 3.25 11.56
N TYR A 62 20.49 3.39 10.51
CA TYR A 62 20.50 4.60 9.66
C TYR A 62 19.66 5.76 10.20
N LYS A 63 18.84 5.56 11.24
CA LYS A 63 18.14 6.71 11.85
C LYS A 63 19.14 7.62 12.57
N ARG A 64 18.96 8.92 12.39
CA ARG A 64 19.70 9.99 13.08
C ARG A 64 18.74 10.74 14.01
N PRO A 65 18.35 10.14 15.16
CA PRO A 65 17.35 10.71 16.05
C PRO A 65 17.74 12.07 16.64
N GLU A 66 19.03 12.39 16.66
CA GLU A 66 19.56 13.69 17.05
C GLU A 66 19.36 14.79 16.00
N ILE A 67 19.04 14.42 14.75
CA ILE A 67 18.80 15.36 13.64
C ILE A 67 17.30 15.52 13.39
N LEU A 68 16.58 14.40 13.22
CA LEU A 68 15.17 14.40 12.84
C LEU A 68 14.40 13.34 13.61
N LYS A 69 13.24 13.74 14.14
CA LYS A 69 12.24 12.86 14.73
C LYS A 69 10.92 13.02 13.97
N LEU A 70 10.33 11.88 13.56
CA LEU A 70 8.93 11.81 13.13
C LEU A 70 8.10 11.32 14.32
N ASP A 71 7.20 12.16 14.82
CA ASP A 71 6.23 11.77 15.85
C ASP A 71 4.87 11.54 15.22
N ILE A 72 4.13 10.55 15.71
CA ILE A 72 2.83 10.16 15.17
C ILE A 72 1.84 10.11 16.32
N ASP A 73 0.86 11.01 16.29
CA ASP A 73 -0.30 10.93 17.18
C ASP A 73 -1.20 9.78 16.72
N ARG A 74 -1.32 8.75 17.56
CA ARG A 74 -2.16 7.57 17.32
C ARG A 74 -3.40 7.54 18.20
N SER A 75 -3.73 8.64 18.89
CA SER A 75 -4.96 8.72 19.66
C SER A 75 -6.17 8.66 18.72
N PRO A 76 -7.22 7.87 19.04
CA PRO A 76 -8.52 7.96 18.36
C PRO A 76 -9.00 9.41 18.30
N LYS A 77 -9.40 9.90 17.13
CA LYS A 77 -9.92 11.27 16.95
C LYS A 77 -11.42 11.29 16.73
N TRP A 78 -11.96 10.21 16.20
CA TRP A 78 -13.39 9.99 16.04
C TRP A 78 -13.88 8.83 16.91
N PRO A 79 -15.17 8.82 17.31
CA PRO A 79 -15.76 7.71 18.07
C PRO A 79 -15.55 6.35 17.40
N ASP A 80 -15.59 6.32 16.07
CA ASP A 80 -15.43 5.08 15.29
C ASP A 80 -13.97 4.60 15.23
N ASP A 81 -13.00 5.46 15.54
CA ASP A 81 -11.57 5.09 15.61
C ASP A 81 -11.31 4.17 16.80
N GLU A 82 -12.07 4.29 17.89
CA GLU A 82 -11.95 3.39 19.05
C GLU A 82 -12.37 1.96 18.70
N ILE A 83 -13.36 1.83 17.81
CA ILE A 83 -13.87 0.53 17.32
C ILE A 83 -12.80 -0.17 16.48
N LEU A 84 -12.16 0.57 15.56
CA LEU A 84 -11.08 0.06 14.70
C LEU A 84 -9.79 -0.22 15.49
N ALA A 85 -9.44 0.65 16.44
CA ALA A 85 -8.26 0.48 17.29
C ALA A 85 -8.38 -0.70 18.28
N GLY A 86 -9.62 -1.05 18.69
CA GLY A 86 -9.91 -2.18 19.57
C GLY A 86 -9.93 -3.55 18.90
N GLY A 87 -9.73 -3.63 17.58
CA GLY A 87 -9.77 -4.89 16.82
C GLY A 87 -11.17 -5.50 16.68
N ALA A 88 -12.23 -4.73 16.96
CA ALA A 88 -13.60 -5.17 16.77
C ALA A 88 -14.02 -4.98 15.30
N SER A 89 -14.55 -6.02 14.68
CA SER A 89 -15.19 -5.92 13.37
C SER A 89 -16.42 -5.01 13.47
N LEU A 90 -16.47 -3.96 12.64
CA LEU A 90 -17.69 -3.18 12.42
C LEU A 90 -18.76 -4.08 11.81
N ASP A 91 -19.75 -4.48 12.62
CA ASP A 91 -21.00 -5.04 12.08
C ASP A 91 -21.78 -3.89 11.44
N LEU A 92 -21.53 -3.67 10.15
CA LEU A 92 -22.35 -2.80 9.31
C LEU A 92 -23.68 -3.52 9.09
N GLY A 93 -24.55 -3.44 10.10
CA GLY A 93 -25.91 -3.93 10.04
C GLY A 93 -26.53 -3.52 8.71
N SER A 94 -27.03 -4.51 7.96
CA SER A 94 -27.56 -4.34 6.62
C SER A 94 -28.51 -3.15 6.57
N ALA A 95 -28.06 -2.05 5.97
CA ALA A 95 -28.91 -0.93 5.63
C ALA A 95 -29.81 -1.34 4.45
N THR A 96 -30.83 -2.15 4.76
CA THR A 96 -32.04 -2.28 3.96
C THR A 96 -32.99 -1.18 4.42
N GLY A 97 -33.11 -0.14 3.60
CA GLY A 97 -34.10 0.92 3.69
C GLY A 97 -34.22 1.60 2.33
#